data_AF-A0A1B6MPN3-F1
#
_entry.id   AF-A0A1B6MPN3-F1
#
_cell.length_a   1.000
_cell.length_b   1.000
_cell.length_c   1.000
_cell.angle_alpha   90.00
_cell.angle_beta   90.00
_cell.angle_gamma   90.00
#
_symmetry.space_group_name_H-M   'P 1'
#
loop_
_entity.id
_entity.type
_entity.pdbx_description
1 polymer ?
#
loop_
_entity_poly.entity_id
_entity_poly.type
_entity_poly.pdbx_seq_one_letter_code
_entity_poly.pdbx_strand_id
1 'polypeptide(L)'
;SRGTQAGNQSSREYNSNICQATVKWAMLEQLRNPSPCFKQVIQTHFWMKRKEIKSQIEAWIADMESQSADRRTGRAISLNTMALKRHYQQLCEELAKLKPPPGLEDLADPDEPIWQQDMEKLVSQVCE
;
A
#
# COMPACT_ATOMS: atom_id res chain seq x y z
N SER A 1 -25.42 -3.77 -15.68
CA SER A 1 -24.20 -3.56 -16.50
C SER A 1 -22.99 -4.42 -16.08
N ARG A 2 -23.14 -5.47 -15.26
CA ARG A 2 -22.03 -6.39 -14.93
C ARG A 2 -21.64 -7.22 -16.17
N GLY A 3 -20.34 -7.50 -16.35
CA GLY A 3 -19.82 -8.38 -17.41
C GLY A 3 -19.63 -7.73 -18.79
N THR A 4 -19.92 -6.44 -18.95
CA THR A 4 -19.64 -5.71 -20.21
C THR A 4 -18.30 -5.01 -20.15
N GLN A 5 -17.70 -4.69 -21.30
CA GLN A 5 -16.44 -3.94 -21.37
C GLN A 5 -16.51 -2.60 -20.62
N ALA A 6 -17.61 -1.85 -20.81
CA ALA A 6 -17.85 -0.60 -20.09
C ALA A 6 -18.01 -0.82 -18.57
N GLY A 7 -18.70 -1.88 -18.15
CA GLY A 7 -18.85 -2.22 -16.73
C GLY A 7 -17.52 -2.59 -16.07
N ASN A 8 -16.68 -3.37 -16.77
CA ASN A 8 -15.33 -3.71 -16.29
C ASN A 8 -14.45 -2.46 -16.19
N GLN A 9 -14.56 -1.54 -17.15
CA GLN A 9 -13.84 -0.27 -17.11
C GLN A 9 -14.23 0.58 -15.90
N SER A 10 -15.53 0.80 -15.67
CA SER A 10 -16.01 1.54 -14.50
C SER A 10 -15.59 0.86 -13.19
N SER A 11 -15.56 -0.47 -13.15
CA SER A 11 -15.08 -1.22 -11.98
C SER A 11 -13.60 -0.97 -11.70
N ARG A 12 -12.75 -0.90 -12.74
CA ARG A 12 -11.31 -0.63 -12.60
C ARG A 12 -11.06 0.78 -12.06
N GLU A 13 -11.74 1.78 -12.61
CA GLU A 13 -11.66 3.15 -12.11
C GLU A 13 -12.10 3.26 -10.65
N TYR A 14 -13.23 2.63 -10.30
CA TYR A 14 -13.71 2.56 -8.92
C TYR A 14 -12.66 1.92 -8.00
N ASN A 15 -12.15 0.74 -8.37
CA ASN A 15 -11.14 0.03 -7.59
C ASN A 15 -9.87 0.88 -7.41
N SER A 16 -9.40 1.56 -8.46
CA SER A 16 -8.21 2.42 -8.39
C SER A 16 -8.33 3.51 -7.32
N ASN A 17 -9.51 4.12 -7.20
CA ASN A 17 -9.77 5.14 -6.20
C ASN A 17 -9.91 4.55 -4.78
N ILE A 18 -10.61 3.42 -4.66
CA ILE A 18 -10.77 2.74 -3.36
C ILE A 18 -9.42 2.24 -2.83
N CYS A 19 -8.56 1.66 -3.68
CA CYS A 19 -7.24 1.17 -3.27
C CYS A 19 -6.36 2.31 -2.71
N GLN A 20 -6.20 3.41 -3.45
CA GLN A 20 -5.38 4.54 -2.97
C GLN A 20 -5.94 5.16 -1.67
N ALA A 21 -7.27 5.30 -1.58
CA ALA A 21 -7.92 5.86 -0.41
C ALA A 21 -7.79 4.95 0.82
N THR A 22 -7.83 3.62 0.61
CA THR A 22 -7.65 2.64 1.68
C THR A 22 -6.24 2.73 2.26
N VAL A 23 -5.21 2.76 1.42
CA VAL A 23 -3.81 2.91 1.89
C VAL A 23 -3.64 4.24 2.63
N LYS A 24 -4.22 5.33 2.13
CA LYS A 24 -4.14 6.63 2.78
C LYS A 24 -4.85 6.67 4.13
N TRP A 25 -6.14 6.34 4.17
CA TRP A 25 -6.99 6.61 5.34
C TRP A 25 -7.13 5.43 6.29
N ALA A 26 -7.20 4.21 5.76
CA ALA A 26 -7.40 3.02 6.56
C ALA A 26 -6.08 2.40 7.05
N MET A 27 -4.94 2.77 6.45
CA MET A 27 -3.62 2.25 6.84
C MET A 27 -2.70 3.35 7.37
N LEU A 28 -2.29 4.28 6.51
CA LEU A 28 -1.30 5.31 6.86
C LEU A 28 -1.80 6.22 7.99
N GLU A 29 -3.02 6.75 7.86
CA GLU A 29 -3.60 7.63 8.88
C GLU A 29 -3.87 6.89 10.20
N GLN A 30 -4.25 5.61 10.15
CA GLN A 30 -4.41 4.78 11.35
C GLN A 30 -3.08 4.59 12.09
N LEU A 31 -1.96 4.49 11.37
CA LEU A 31 -0.63 4.40 12.00
C LEU A 31 -0.15 5.74 12.57
N ARG A 32 -0.41 6.85 11.88
CA ARG A 32 0.02 8.20 12.31
C ARG A 32 -0.82 8.75 13.45
N ASN A 33 -2.14 8.63 13.34
CA ASN A 33 -3.11 9.20 14.26
C ASN A 33 -4.12 8.14 14.72
N PRO A 34 -3.68 7.06 15.40
CA PRO A 34 -4.57 6.03 15.90
C PRO A 34 -5.50 6.59 16.97
N SER A 35 -6.76 6.14 16.96
CA SER A 35 -7.66 6.34 18.11
C SER A 35 -7.03 5.72 19.37
N PRO A 36 -6.98 6.43 20.52
CA PRO A 36 -6.34 5.93 21.74
C PRO A 36 -6.84 4.54 22.17
N CYS A 37 -8.13 4.26 21.98
CA CYS A 37 -8.75 2.99 22.33
C CYS A 37 -8.25 1.81 21.48
N PHE A 38 -7.79 2.07 20.26
CA PHE A 38 -7.37 1.04 19.30
C PHE A 38 -5.87 1.07 18.99
N LYS A 39 -5.11 1.98 19.60
CA LYS A 39 -3.69 2.19 19.28
C LYS A 39 -2.87 0.89 19.30
N GLN A 40 -2.99 0.11 20.36
CA GLN A 40 -2.26 -1.16 20.49
C GLN A 40 -2.71 -2.18 19.45
N VAL A 41 -4.02 -2.28 19.20
CA VAL A 41 -4.60 -3.20 18.21
C VAL A 41 -4.12 -2.86 16.80
N ILE A 42 -4.15 -1.58 16.43
CA ILE A 42 -3.69 -1.07 15.15
C ILE A 42 -2.21 -1.40 14.96
N GLN A 43 -1.35 -1.03 15.92
CA GLN A 43 0.09 -1.26 15.82
C GLN A 43 0.43 -2.75 15.73
N THR A 44 -0.24 -3.59 16.53
CA THR A 44 -0.05 -5.04 16.52
C THR A 44 -0.48 -5.64 15.17
N HIS A 45 -1.65 -5.24 14.66
CA HIS A 45 -2.15 -5.69 13.36
C HIS A 45 -1.17 -5.37 12.24
N PHE A 46 -0.76 -4.10 12.14
CA PHE A 46 0.14 -3.66 11.07
C PHE A 46 1.53 -4.26 11.21
N TRP A 47 2.04 -4.46 12.42
CA TRP A 47 3.31 -5.16 12.61
C TRP A 47 3.22 -6.60 12.12
N MET A 48 2.21 -7.38 12.57
CA MET A 48 2.06 -8.78 12.17
C MET A 48 1.83 -8.95 10.66
N LYS A 49 1.03 -8.07 10.04
CA LYS A 49 0.65 -8.18 8.63
C LYS A 49 1.54 -7.39 7.67
N ARG A 50 2.61 -6.72 8.14
CA ARG A 50 3.42 -5.79 7.32
C ARG A 50 3.88 -6.39 5.99
N LYS A 51 4.36 -7.64 5.97
CA LYS A 51 4.85 -8.33 4.76
C LYS A 51 3.70 -8.58 3.77
N GLU A 52 2.55 -9.05 4.25
CA GLU A 52 1.35 -9.29 3.43
C GLU A 52 0.76 -7.99 2.86
N ILE A 53 0.68 -6.93 3.68
CA ILE A 53 0.17 -5.61 3.27
C ILE A 53 1.04 -5.03 2.16
N LYS A 54 2.37 -5.10 2.29
CA LYS A 54 3.32 -4.66 1.26
C LYS A 54 3.08 -5.39 -0.06
N SER A 55 3.09 -6.72 -0.02
CA SER A 55 2.87 -7.55 -1.20
C SER A 55 1.51 -7.27 -1.87
N GLN A 56 0.46 -7.06 -1.08
CA GLN A 56 -0.86 -6.73 -1.60
C GLN A 56 -0.88 -5.37 -2.32
N ILE A 57 -0.24 -4.35 -1.74
CA ILE A 57 -0.19 -3.01 -2.35
C ILE A 57 0.68 -3.02 -3.62
N GLU A 58 1.80 -3.73 -3.62
CA GLU A 58 2.65 -3.93 -4.80
C GLU A 58 1.89 -4.60 -5.94
N ALA A 59 1.08 -5.62 -5.64
CA ALA A 59 0.21 -6.26 -6.62
C ALA A 59 -0.85 -5.30 -7.18
N TRP A 60 -1.45 -4.45 -6.33
CA TRP A 60 -2.38 -3.42 -6.79
C TRP A 60 -1.71 -2.38 -7.69
N ILE A 61 -0.50 -1.95 -7.36
CA ILE A 61 0.28 -1.01 -8.20
C ILE A 61 0.52 -1.63 -9.58
N ALA A 62 1.04 -2.85 -9.63
CA ALA A 62 1.32 -3.54 -10.89
C ALA A 62 0.06 -3.74 -11.76
N ASP A 63 -1.05 -4.15 -11.14
CA ASP A 63 -2.34 -4.30 -11.82
C ASP A 63 -2.82 -2.96 -12.41
N MET A 64 -2.80 -1.89 -11.61
CA MET A 64 -3.25 -0.56 -12.04
C MET A 64 -2.36 0.05 -13.13
N GLU A 65 -1.04 -0.20 -13.09
CA GLU A 65 -0.11 0.22 -14.14
C GLU A 65 -0.42 -0.48 -15.47
N SER A 66 -0.65 -1.79 -15.44
CA SER A 66 -1.00 -2.57 -16.64
C SER A 66 -2.29 -2.07 -17.31
N GLN A 67 -3.23 -1.55 -16.51
CA GLN A 67 -4.51 -1.02 -16.99
C GLN A 67 -4.42 0.43 -17.49
N SER A 68 -3.45 1.21 -17.00
CA SER A 68 -3.27 2.62 -17.37
C SER A 68 -2.75 2.83 -18.80
N ALA A 69 -2.19 1.79 -19.41
CA ALA A 69 -1.71 1.80 -20.80
C ALA A 69 -2.84 1.95 -21.83
N ASP A 70 -4.11 1.72 -21.45
CA ASP A 70 -5.27 1.86 -22.34
C ASP A 70 -5.76 3.32 -22.41
N ARG A 71 -5.67 3.92 -23.61
CA ARG A 71 -5.72 5.38 -23.85
C ARG A 71 -7.06 6.05 -23.58
N ARG A 72 -8.16 5.32 -23.43
CA ARG A 72 -9.53 5.91 -23.40
C ARG A 72 -9.95 6.48 -22.05
N THR A 73 -9.40 5.96 -20.95
CA THR A 73 -9.78 6.33 -19.57
C THR A 73 -8.62 6.24 -18.57
N GLY A 74 -7.39 5.98 -19.07
CA GLY A 74 -6.19 5.81 -18.25
C GLY A 74 -5.77 6.99 -17.37
N ARG A 75 -6.32 8.21 -17.58
CA ARG A 75 -5.93 9.39 -16.80
C ARG A 75 -6.31 9.28 -15.32
N ALA A 76 -7.53 8.86 -15.00
CA ALA A 76 -7.97 8.74 -13.61
C ALA A 76 -7.22 7.61 -12.88
N ILE A 77 -7.09 6.46 -13.53
CA ILE A 77 -6.33 5.32 -13.01
C ILE A 77 -4.88 5.72 -12.80
N SER A 78 -4.22 6.37 -13.77
CA SER A 78 -2.84 6.85 -13.66
C SER A 78 -2.63 7.80 -12.48
N LEU A 79 -3.52 8.79 -12.29
CA LEU A 79 -3.46 9.69 -11.14
C LEU A 79 -3.60 8.94 -9.81
N ASN A 80 -4.53 7.98 -9.74
CA ASN A 80 -4.72 7.14 -8.56
C ASN A 80 -3.52 6.23 -8.31
N THR A 81 -2.87 5.69 -9.35
CA THR A 81 -1.63 4.89 -9.24
C THR A 81 -0.50 5.73 -8.65
N MET A 82 -0.31 6.97 -9.13
CA MET A 82 0.71 7.87 -8.57
C MET A 82 0.43 8.18 -7.09
N ALA A 83 -0.83 8.43 -6.73
CA ALA A 83 -1.22 8.64 -5.34
C ALA A 83 -0.97 7.38 -4.48
N LEU A 84 -1.34 6.20 -4.98
CA LEU A 84 -1.12 4.92 -4.30
C LEU A 84 0.37 4.67 -4.05
N LYS A 85 1.24 4.87 -5.04
CA LYS A 85 2.70 4.75 -4.89
C LYS A 85 3.24 5.68 -3.80
N ARG A 86 2.81 6.94 -3.79
CA ARG A 86 3.20 7.91 -2.76
C ARG A 86 2.74 7.50 -1.37
N HIS A 87 1.50 7.05 -1.24
CA HIS A 87 0.97 6.57 0.05
C HIS A 87 1.66 5.29 0.51
N TYR A 88 2.01 4.40 -0.42
CA TYR A 88 2.76 3.18 -0.14
C TYR A 88 4.15 3.48 0.43
N GLN A 89 4.89 4.40 -0.19
CA GLN A 89 6.20 4.84 0.32
C GLN A 89 6.10 5.34 1.78
N GLN A 90 5.13 6.22 2.05
CA GLN A 90 4.90 6.75 3.39
C GLN A 90 4.46 5.66 4.38
N LEU A 91 3.66 4.70 3.93
CA LEU A 91 3.24 3.56 4.74
C LEU A 91 4.45 2.68 5.10
N CYS A 92 5.35 2.40 4.16
CA CYS A 92 6.58 1.67 4.42
C CYS A 92 7.45 2.35 5.49
N GLU A 93 7.56 3.68 5.46
CA GLU A 93 8.24 4.45 6.50
C GLU A 93 7.59 4.28 7.88
N GLU A 94 6.26 4.32 7.98
CA GLU A 94 5.57 4.10 9.26
C GLU A 94 5.66 2.64 9.73
N LEU A 95 5.56 1.68 8.83
CA LEU A 95 5.70 0.25 9.14
C LEU A 95 7.11 -0.07 9.66
N ALA A 96 8.15 0.57 9.12
CA ALA A 96 9.53 0.41 9.59
C ALA A 96 9.76 0.93 11.02
N LYS A 97 8.94 1.87 11.49
CA LYS A 97 9.02 2.40 12.87
C LYS A 97 8.33 1.50 13.90
N LEU A 98 7.55 0.51 13.46
CA LEU A 98 6.82 -0.36 14.37
C LEU A 98 7.76 -1.29 15.14
N LYS A 99 7.52 -1.38 16.45
CA LYS A 99 8.22 -2.33 17.31
C LYS A 99 7.44 -3.64 17.42
N PRO A 100 8.12 -4.77 17.68
CA PRO A 100 7.46 -6.02 18.03
C PRO A 100 6.48 -5.81 19.18
N PRO A 101 5.22 -6.29 19.06
CA PRO A 101 4.26 -6.29 20.15
C PRO A 101 4.73 -7.17 21.31
N PRO A 102 4.31 -6.88 22.56
CA PRO A 102 4.64 -7.70 23.72
C PRO A 102 4.26 -9.17 23.52
N GLY A 103 5.20 -10.08 23.77
CA GLY A 103 5.02 -11.53 23.63
C GLY A 103 5.23 -12.07 22.21
N LEU A 104 5.60 -11.21 21.24
CA LEU A 104 5.94 -11.59 19.87
C LEU A 104 7.37 -11.19 19.49
N GLU A 105 8.22 -10.89 20.47
CA GLU A 105 9.61 -10.47 20.27
C GLU A 105 10.42 -11.54 19.53
N ASP A 106 10.18 -12.82 19.80
CA ASP A 106 10.86 -13.96 19.15
C ASP A 106 10.51 -14.09 17.66
N LEU A 107 9.41 -13.47 17.21
CA LEU A 107 9.02 -13.42 15.80
C LEU A 107 9.60 -12.19 15.08
N ALA A 108 10.32 -11.32 15.79
CA ALA A 108 11.07 -10.25 15.17
C ALA A 108 12.22 -10.87 14.39
N ASP A 109 12.24 -10.63 13.08
CA ASP A 109 13.28 -11.10 12.19
C ASP A 109 14.53 -10.23 12.44
N PRO A 110 15.60 -10.79 13.05
CA PRO A 110 16.76 -10.01 13.47
C PRO A 110 17.54 -9.43 12.29
N ASP A 111 17.36 -9.99 11.10
CA ASP A 111 17.97 -9.55 9.84
C ASP A 111 16.99 -8.76 8.96
N GLU A 112 15.83 -8.33 9.48
CA GLU A 112 14.88 -7.55 8.69
C GLU A 112 15.54 -6.23 8.25
N PRO A 113 15.74 -6.00 6.94
CA PRO A 113 16.56 -4.90 6.46
C PRO A 113 15.96 -3.56 6.90
N ILE A 114 16.82 -2.67 7.41
CA ILE A 114 16.46 -1.28 7.66
C ILE A 114 16.25 -0.64 6.29
N TRP A 115 14.98 -0.53 5.91
CA TRP A 115 14.43 -0.15 4.59
C TRP A 115 14.97 1.14 3.93
N GLN A 116 15.90 1.86 4.54
CA GLN A 116 16.56 3.01 3.93
C GLN A 116 17.42 2.65 2.72
N GLN A 117 18.08 1.48 2.71
CA GLN A 117 19.04 1.13 1.67
C GLN A 117 18.46 0.38 0.47
N ASP A 118 17.39 -0.40 0.66
CA ASP A 118 16.78 -1.20 -0.42
C ASP A 118 15.68 -0.45 -1.18
N MET A 119 15.02 0.53 -0.55
CA MET A 119 14.04 1.37 -1.24
C MET A 119 14.68 2.29 -2.28
N GLU A 120 15.90 2.81 -2.06
CA GLU A 120 16.62 3.60 -3.07
C GLU A 120 16.94 2.76 -4.31
N LYS A 121 17.32 1.50 -4.12
CA LYS A 121 17.59 0.57 -5.24
C LYS A 121 16.32 0.21 -6.01
N LEU A 122 15.22 -0.10 -5.31
CA LEU A 122 13.94 -0.44 -5.93
C LEU A 122 13.29 0.74 -6.66
N VAL A 123 13.36 1.95 -6.11
CA VAL A 123 12.86 3.17 -6.77
C VAL A 123 13.72 3.52 -7.99
N SER A 124 15.04 3.33 -7.91
CA SER A 124 15.94 3.53 -9.05
C SER A 124 15.71 2.54 -10.18
N GLN A 125 15.26 1.31 -9.89
CA GLN A 125 14.98 0.27 -10.89
C GLN A 125 13.61 0.37 -11.55
N VAL A 126 12.67 1.10 -10.95
CA VAL A 126 11.31 1.28 -11.46
C VAL A 126 11.16 2.58 -12.27
N CYS A 127 12.18 3.45 -12.25
CA CYS A 127 12.21 4.73 -12.97
C CYS A 127 13.07 4.73 -14.26
N GLU A 128 13.60 3.57 -14.67
CA GLU A 128 14.19 3.34 -16.01
C GLU A 128 13.20 2.55 -16.90
#